data_AF-A0A151JBH9-F1
#
_entry.id   AF-A0A151JBH9-F1
#
_cell.length_a   1.000
_cell.length_b   1.000
_cell.length_c   1.000
_cell.angle_alpha   90.00
_cell.angle_beta   90.00
_cell.angle_gamma   90.00
#
_symmetry.space_group_name_H-M   'P 1'
#
loop_
_entity.id
_entity.type
_entity.pdbx_description
1 polymer ?
#
loop_
_entity_poly.entity_id
_entity_poly.type
_entity_poly.pdbx_seq_one_letter_code
_entity_poly.pdbx_strand_id
1 'polypeptide(L)'
;MAAMLKPSTEYNRRAAIIEGLRAGHSATEIIRFFGYSRSTVYDVMAKYTASEQSNEDSSMPARKIHSKEHTARNPAVVKRVPNSPDLNPLDYYVWGVVERVTNKSRHPNVTSLRTATEAAFVNYAL
;
A
#
# COMPACT_ATOMS: atom_id res chain seq x y z
N MET A 1 -18.39 0.82 -16.51
CA MET A 1 -18.05 -0.48 -17.13
C MET A 1 -16.75 -0.96 -16.51
N ALA A 2 -16.77 -2.07 -15.76
CA ALA A 2 -15.58 -2.61 -15.10
C ALA A 2 -14.70 -3.31 -16.15
N ALA A 3 -13.46 -2.85 -16.32
CA ALA A 3 -12.49 -3.55 -17.13
C ALA A 3 -12.21 -4.93 -16.51
N MET A 4 -12.60 -6.01 -17.20
CA MET A 4 -12.21 -7.37 -16.82
C MET A 4 -10.69 -7.49 -16.93
N LEU A 5 -9.99 -7.38 -15.80
CA LEU A 5 -8.56 -7.65 -15.72
C LEU A 5 -8.31 -9.08 -16.18
N LYS A 6 -7.54 -9.25 -17.26
CA LYS A 6 -7.09 -10.58 -17.69
C LYS A 6 -6.31 -11.20 -16.53
N PRO A 7 -6.68 -12.42 -16.05
CA PRO A 7 -5.96 -13.05 -14.97
C PRO A 7 -4.50 -13.26 -15.38
N SER A 8 -3.58 -12.98 -14.46
CA SER A 8 -2.15 -13.15 -14.74
C SER A 8 -1.86 -14.62 -15.04
N THR A 9 -0.90 -14.87 -15.92
CA THR A 9 -0.45 -16.23 -16.23
C THR A 9 0.03 -16.96 -14.98
N GLU A 10 0.60 -16.23 -14.02
CA GLU A 10 0.98 -16.74 -12.71
C GLU A 10 -0.22 -17.21 -11.88
N TYR A 11 -1.32 -16.45 -11.87
CA TYR A 11 -2.54 -16.84 -11.15
C TYR A 11 -3.10 -18.16 -11.69
N ASN A 12 -3.11 -18.32 -13.01
CA ASN A 12 -3.57 -19.55 -13.66
C ASN A 12 -2.67 -20.75 -13.31
N ARG A 13 -1.35 -20.56 -13.20
CA ARG A 13 -0.41 -21.62 -12.78
C ARG A 13 -0.65 -22.06 -11.34
N ARG A 14 -0.84 -21.12 -10.42
CA ARG A 14 -1.14 -21.41 -9.01
C ARG A 14 -2.47 -22.17 -8.88
N ALA A 15 -3.49 -21.75 -9.62
CA ALA A 15 -4.80 -22.41 -9.63
C ALA A 15 -4.71 -23.87 -10.09
N ALA A 16 -4.03 -24.14 -11.20
CA ALA A 16 -3.84 -25.49 -11.72
C ALA A 16 -3.08 -26.41 -10.73
N ILE A 17 -2.07 -25.88 -10.04
CA ILE A 17 -1.32 -26.65 -9.03
C ILE A 17 -2.22 -26.98 -7.82
N ILE A 18 -2.98 -26.00 -7.32
CA ILE A 18 -3.89 -26.21 -6.18
C ILE A 18 -5.00 -27.21 -6.52
N GLU A 19 -5.56 -27.12 -7.72
CA GLU A 19 -6.58 -28.06 -8.19
C GLU A 19 -6.02 -29.49 -8.33
N GLY A 20 -4.80 -29.64 -8.87
CA GLY A 20 -4.11 -30.93 -8.93
C GLY A 20 -3.87 -31.55 -7.55
N LEU A 21 -3.45 -30.75 -6.57
CA LEU A 21 -3.29 -31.21 -5.18
C LEU A 21 -4.64 -31.62 -4.56
N ARG A 22 -5.70 -30.85 -4.82
CA ARG A 22 -7.05 -31.14 -4.32
C ARG A 22 -7.64 -32.42 -4.94
N ALA A 23 -7.28 -32.72 -6.17
CA ALA A 23 -7.62 -33.97 -6.86
C ALA A 23 -6.77 -35.18 -6.39
N GLY A 24 -5.85 -34.99 -5.45
CA GLY A 24 -5.02 -36.06 -4.88
C GLY A 24 -3.78 -36.41 -5.70
N HIS A 25 -3.41 -35.60 -6.69
CA HIS A 25 -2.18 -35.81 -7.45
C HIS A 25 -0.95 -35.38 -6.66
N SER A 26 0.14 -36.13 -6.81
CA SER A 26 1.43 -35.81 -6.20
C SER A 26 2.13 -34.64 -6.91
N ALA A 27 3.03 -33.94 -6.20
CA ALA A 27 3.85 -32.88 -6.80
C ALA A 27 4.55 -33.32 -8.08
N THR A 28 5.05 -34.55 -8.10
CA THR A 28 5.81 -35.12 -9.22
C THR A 28 4.93 -35.32 -10.45
N GLU A 29 3.69 -35.76 -10.26
CA GLU A 29 2.70 -35.90 -11.35
C GLU A 29 2.31 -34.54 -11.91
N ILE A 30 2.12 -33.55 -11.03
CA ILE A 30 1.80 -32.16 -11.42
C ILE A 30 2.96 -31.54 -12.24
N ILE A 31 4.20 -31.73 -11.80
CA ILE A 31 5.40 -31.27 -12.53
C ILE A 31 5.45 -31.91 -13.92
N ARG A 32 5.22 -33.23 -14.01
CA ARG A 32 5.28 -33.97 -15.28
C ARG A 32 4.16 -33.59 -16.23
N PHE A 33 2.93 -33.37 -15.71
CA PHE A 33 1.75 -33.12 -16.52
C PHE A 33 1.70 -31.68 -17.05
N PHE A 34 1.96 -30.70 -16.18
CA PHE A 34 1.89 -29.28 -16.55
C PHE A 34 3.23 -28.69 -17.00
N GLY A 35 4.35 -29.39 -16.80
CA GLY A 35 5.68 -28.92 -17.17
C GLY A 35 6.17 -27.72 -16.35
N TYR A 36 5.59 -27.49 -15.16
CA TYR A 36 6.02 -26.41 -14.28
C TYR A 36 7.35 -26.73 -13.60
N SER A 37 8.11 -25.68 -13.25
CA SER A 37 9.35 -25.87 -12.51
C SER A 37 9.06 -26.50 -11.15
N ARG A 38 9.96 -27.39 -10.72
CA ARG A 38 9.88 -28.07 -9.43
C ARG A 38 9.72 -27.07 -8.28
N SER A 39 10.50 -25.98 -8.28
CA SER A 39 10.43 -24.93 -7.26
C SER A 39 9.04 -24.33 -7.14
N THR A 40 8.39 -23.95 -8.25
CA THR A 40 7.05 -23.37 -8.23
C THR A 40 6.01 -24.32 -7.65
N VAL A 41 6.09 -25.62 -7.97
CA VAL A 41 5.14 -26.61 -7.44
C VAL A 41 5.34 -26.79 -5.94
N TYR A 42 6.59 -26.91 -5.46
CA TYR A 42 6.87 -27.05 -4.03
C TYR A 42 6.58 -25.79 -3.22
N ASP A 43 6.84 -24.60 -3.76
CA ASP A 43 6.52 -23.33 -3.09
C ASP A 43 5.00 -23.18 -2.90
N VAL A 44 4.22 -23.47 -3.94
CA VAL A 44 2.75 -23.41 -3.85
C VAL A 44 2.21 -24.48 -2.90
N MET A 45 2.71 -25.71 -2.99
CA MET A 45 2.37 -26.79 -2.06
C MET A 45 2.63 -26.39 -0.60
N ALA A 46 3.82 -25.86 -0.30
CA ALA A 46 4.17 -25.46 1.06
C ALA A 46 3.24 -24.37 1.61
N LYS A 47 2.86 -23.39 0.78
CA LYS A 47 1.88 -22.36 1.16
C LYS A 47 0.47 -22.92 1.33
N TYR A 48 0.07 -23.87 0.48
CA TYR A 48 -1.23 -24.53 0.56
C TYR A 48 -1.36 -25.38 1.84
N THR A 49 -0.36 -26.21 2.15
CA THR A 49 -0.33 -27.02 3.38
C THR A 49 -0.33 -26.16 4.65
N ALA A 50 0.42 -25.06 4.67
CA ALA A 50 0.39 -24.10 5.77
C ALA A 50 -0.98 -23.41 5.93
N SER A 51 -1.72 -23.24 4.83
CA SER A 51 -3.07 -22.67 4.85
C SER A 51 -4.14 -23.69 5.26
N GLU A 52 -3.99 -24.98 4.93
CA GLU A 52 -4.89 -26.05 5.38
C GLU A 52 -4.85 -26.20 6.91
N GLN A 53 -3.65 -26.11 7.50
CA GLN A 53 -3.43 -26.22 8.95
C GLN A 53 -3.99 -25.04 9.76
N SER A 54 -4.25 -23.88 9.13
CA SER A 54 -4.87 -22.73 9.81
C SER A 54 -6.40 -22.72 9.77
N ASN A 55 -7.04 -23.65 9.05
CA ASN A 55 -8.48 -23.60 8.76
C ASN A 55 -9.37 -24.34 9.77
N GLU A 56 -8.83 -24.91 10.85
CA GLU A 56 -9.64 -25.44 11.96
C GLU A 56 -10.01 -24.35 12.99
N ASP A 57 -9.39 -23.17 12.89
CA ASP A 57 -9.70 -22.00 13.71
C ASP A 57 -9.43 -20.72 12.93
N SER A 58 -10.23 -20.44 11.90
CA SER A 58 -10.71 -19.08 11.62
C SER A 58 -11.44 -18.99 10.29
N SER A 59 -12.58 -18.29 10.36
CA SER A 59 -13.36 -17.77 9.24
C SER A 59 -12.49 -17.06 8.21
N MET A 60 -12.63 -17.46 6.94
CA MET A 60 -12.16 -16.84 5.68
C MET A 60 -10.82 -16.09 5.73
N PRO A 61 -9.79 -16.45 4.92
CA PRO A 61 -8.58 -15.65 4.87
C PRO A 61 -8.94 -14.32 4.22
N ALA A 62 -9.14 -13.31 5.08
CA ALA A 62 -9.25 -11.93 4.67
C ALA A 62 -8.03 -11.68 3.79
N ARG A 63 -8.29 -11.32 2.53
CA ARG A 63 -7.27 -10.78 1.62
C ARG A 63 -6.43 -9.83 2.48
N LYS A 64 -5.12 -10.10 2.63
CA LYS A 64 -4.18 -9.17 3.26
C LYS A 64 -4.13 -7.94 2.36
N ILE A 65 -5.15 -7.10 2.47
CA ILE A 65 -5.02 -5.69 2.22
C ILE A 65 -3.96 -5.32 3.24
N HIS A 66 -2.80 -4.88 2.76
CA HIS A 66 -1.96 -4.08 3.62
C HIS A 66 -2.72 -2.77 3.85
N SER A 67 -3.75 -2.83 4.69
CA SER A 67 -4.11 -1.66 5.46
C SER A 67 -2.88 -1.44 6.31
N LYS A 68 -2.13 -0.37 6.01
CA LYS A 68 -1.45 0.31 7.10
C LYS A 68 -2.58 0.65 8.05
N GLU A 69 -2.74 -0.16 9.07
CA GLU A 69 -3.38 0.31 10.28
C GLU A 69 -2.60 1.58 10.60
N HIS A 70 -3.25 2.72 10.41
CA HIS A 70 -2.78 3.93 11.04
C HIS A 70 -3.07 3.69 12.51
N THR A 71 -2.20 2.89 13.15
CA THR A 71 -2.09 2.81 14.61
C THR A 71 -2.22 4.25 15.02
N ALA A 72 -3.30 4.57 15.75
CA ALA A 72 -3.49 5.87 16.32
C ALA A 72 -2.24 6.13 17.15
N ARG A 73 -1.25 6.77 16.53
CA ARG A 73 -0.05 7.22 17.19
C ARG A 73 -0.60 8.07 18.30
N ASN A 74 -0.27 7.70 19.53
CA ASN A 74 -0.56 8.47 20.71
C ASN A 74 -0.38 9.96 20.33
N PRO A 75 -1.47 10.76 20.25
CA PRO A 75 -1.44 12.02 19.50
C PRO A 75 -0.45 13.03 20.08
N ALA A 76 -0.03 12.80 21.32
CA ALA A 76 0.92 13.63 22.04
C ALA A 76 2.34 13.63 21.44
N VAL A 77 2.84 12.54 20.84
CA VAL A 77 4.23 12.49 20.36
C VAL A 77 4.36 11.62 19.11
N VAL A 78 4.14 12.22 17.94
CA VAL A 78 4.69 11.68 16.69
C VAL A 78 6.21 11.81 16.78
N LYS A 79 6.92 10.69 16.92
CA LYS A 79 8.39 10.65 16.88
C LYS A 79 8.85 11.15 15.51
N ARG A 80 9.26 12.42 15.43
CA ARG A 80 9.79 13.03 14.21
C ARG A 80 11.22 12.55 13.97
N VAL A 81 11.52 12.22 12.73
CA VAL A 81 12.91 12.01 12.29
C VAL A 81 13.57 13.40 12.20
N PRO A 82 14.77 13.61 12.78
CA PRO A 82 15.48 14.88 12.63
C PRO A 82 15.70 15.23 11.16
N ASN A 83 15.63 16.52 10.82
CA ASN A 83 15.91 17.08 9.49
C ASN A 83 15.06 16.53 8.32
N SER A 84 13.83 16.09 8.59
CA SER A 84 12.91 15.57 7.56
C SER A 84 11.68 16.48 7.40
N PRO A 85 11.83 17.65 6.72
CA PRO A 85 10.71 18.60 6.51
C PRO A 85 9.62 18.01 5.60
N ASP A 86 9.96 17.03 4.77
CA ASP A 86 9.04 16.24 3.95
C ASP A 86 8.04 15.43 4.77
N LEU A 87 8.38 15.09 6.01
CA LEU A 87 7.51 14.31 6.90
C LEU A 87 6.53 15.18 7.70
N ASN A 88 6.70 16.50 7.71
CA ASN A 88 5.77 17.41 8.37
C ASN A 88 4.78 17.99 7.34
N PRO A 89 3.48 17.65 7.41
CA PRO A 89 2.49 18.18 6.48
C PRO A 89 2.39 19.72 6.54
N LEU A 90 2.73 20.34 7.67
CA LEU A 90 2.80 21.81 7.76
C LEU A 90 3.96 22.38 6.94
N ASP A 91 5.11 21.71 6.92
CA ASP A 91 6.31 22.23 6.24
C ASP A 91 6.28 21.93 4.74
N TYR A 92 5.86 20.73 4.32
CA TYR A 92 5.80 20.39 2.90
C TYR A 92 4.57 20.98 2.19
N TYR A 93 3.39 20.91 2.81
CA TYR A 93 2.14 21.27 2.14
C TYR A 93 1.72 22.70 2.46
N VAL A 94 1.47 23.01 3.74
CA VAL A 94 0.94 24.33 4.13
C VAL A 94 1.93 25.43 3.79
N TRP A 95 3.19 25.30 4.18
CA TRP A 95 4.22 26.29 3.88
C TRP A 95 4.50 26.39 2.38
N GLY A 96 4.54 25.27 1.64
CA GLY A 96 4.73 25.29 0.19
C GLY A 96 3.63 26.03 -0.57
N VAL A 97 2.37 25.93 -0.11
CA VAL A 97 1.24 26.68 -0.68
C VAL A 97 1.34 28.17 -0.33
N VAL A 98 1.58 28.49 0.95
CA VAL A 98 1.72 29.87 1.41
C VAL A 98 2.87 30.58 0.70
N GLU A 99 4.02 29.94 0.57
CA GLU A 99 5.19 30.48 -0.12
C GLU A 99 4.87 30.77 -1.60
N ARG A 100 4.26 29.81 -2.31
CA ARG A 100 3.90 29.97 -3.72
C ARG A 100 2.93 31.14 -3.94
N VAL A 101 1.95 31.30 -3.06
CA VAL A 101 0.91 32.33 -3.18
C VAL A 101 1.47 33.71 -2.83
N THR A 102 2.21 33.81 -1.72
CA THR A 102 2.74 35.09 -1.25
C THR A 102 3.88 35.60 -2.13
N ASN A 103 4.78 34.73 -2.60
CA ASN A 103 5.93 35.13 -3.44
C ASN A 103 5.56 35.44 -4.90
N LYS A 104 4.31 35.20 -5.31
CA LYS A 104 3.83 35.53 -6.66
C LYS A 104 3.89 37.04 -6.96
N SER A 105 3.83 37.87 -5.92
CA SER A 105 3.93 39.32 -6.00
C SER A 105 5.03 39.85 -5.09
N ARG A 106 5.71 40.94 -5.48
CA ARG A 106 6.64 41.64 -4.59
C ARG A 106 5.87 42.42 -3.54
N HIS A 107 6.36 42.42 -2.31
CA HIS A 107 5.78 43.16 -1.19
C HIS A 107 6.65 44.39 -0.86
N PRO A 108 6.11 45.61 -0.87
CA PRO A 108 6.88 46.83 -0.63
C PRO A 108 7.26 47.03 0.84
N ASN A 109 6.56 46.38 1.76
CA ASN A 109 6.82 46.46 3.19
C ASN A 109 6.31 45.20 3.92
N VAL A 110 6.73 45.05 5.18
CA VAL A 110 6.40 43.90 6.03
C VAL A 110 4.89 43.78 6.27
N THR A 111 4.16 44.90 6.37
CA THR A 111 2.71 44.90 6.56
C THR A 111 1.99 44.26 5.37
N SER A 112 2.38 44.63 4.15
CA SER A 112 1.85 44.02 2.92
C SER A 112 2.12 42.52 2.86
N LEU A 113 3.34 42.09 3.22
CA LEU A 113 3.70 40.67 3.27
C LEU A 113 2.86 39.91 4.30
N ARG A 114 2.67 40.51 5.48
CA ARG A 114 1.86 39.93 6.56
C ARG A 114 0.42 39.74 6.12
N THR A 115 -0.20 40.78 5.55
CA THR A 115 -1.59 40.71 5.03
C THR A 115 -1.74 39.64 3.96
N ALA A 116 -0.78 39.55 3.02
CA ALA A 116 -0.81 38.51 1.99
C ALA A 116 -0.67 37.10 2.58
N THR A 117 0.17 36.93 3.60
CA THR A 117 0.34 35.66 4.31
C THR A 117 -0.93 35.26 5.05
N GLU A 118 -1.53 36.17 5.81
CA GLU A 118 -2.81 35.96 6.52
C GLU A 118 -3.93 35.57 5.53
N ALA A 119 -4.04 36.28 4.41
CA ALA A 119 -5.01 35.96 3.35
C ALA A 119 -4.74 34.57 2.71
N ALA A 120 -3.48 34.17 2.53
CA ALA A 120 -3.14 32.85 2.00
C ALA A 120 -3.55 31.72 2.95
N PHE A 121 -3.35 31.90 4.27
CA PHE A 121 -3.79 30.91 5.26
C PHE A 121 -5.32 30.75 5.26
N VAL A 122 -6.07 31.85 5.23
CA VAL A 122 -7.55 31.80 5.23
C VAL A 122 -8.12 31.16 3.96
N ASN A 123 -7.51 31.39 2.80
CA ASN A 123 -8.04 30.90 1.53
C ASN A 123 -7.64 29.46 1.19
N TYR A 124 -6.52 28.95 1.73
CA TYR A 124 -5.93 27.68 1.27
C TYR A 124 -5.57 26.68 2.36
N ALA A 125 -5.54 27.07 3.64
CA ALA A 125 -5.05 26.22 4.74
C ALA A 125 -6.07 25.93 5.85
N LEU A 126 -7.19 26.68 5.90
CA LEU A 126 -8.36 26.45 6.77
C LEU A 126 -9.53 25.93 5.92
#